data_AF-A0A933VD57-F1
#
_entry.id   AF-A0A933VD57-F1
#
_cell.length_a   1.000
_cell.length_b   1.000
_cell.length_c   1.000
_cell.angle_alpha   90.00
_cell.angle_beta   90.00
_cell.angle_gamma   90.00
#
_symmetry.space_group_name_H-M   'P 1'
#
loop_
_entity.id
_entity.type
_entity.pdbx_description
1 polymer ?
#
loop_
_entity_poly.entity_id
_entity_poly.type
_entity_poly.pdbx_seq_one_letter_code
_entity_poly.pdbx_strand_id
1 'polypeptide(L)'
;MRKLILFVALVMLLGLVVACGSPTAAPAPTSAPSSSAAPSSSAAATKFSCTDKLGCVDIGPNDPIHIVYGFVTSGDNSTLGLDTK
;
A
#
# COMPACT_ATOMS: atom_id res chain seq x y z
N MET A 1 -10.49 24.48 -36.80
CA MET A 1 -10.05 24.45 -35.39
C MET A 1 -11.15 24.06 -34.41
N ARG A 2 -12.31 24.73 -34.38
CA ARG A 2 -13.42 24.39 -33.47
C ARG A 2 -13.96 22.95 -33.61
N LYS A 3 -14.10 22.45 -34.86
CA LYS A 3 -14.50 21.05 -35.13
C LYS A 3 -13.45 20.03 -34.69
N LEU A 4 -12.15 20.38 -34.80
CA LEU A 4 -11.03 19.53 -34.35
C LEU A 4 -10.97 19.48 -32.82
N ILE A 5 -11.17 20.61 -32.15
CA ILE A 5 -11.20 20.70 -30.68
C ILE A 5 -12.39 19.90 -30.11
N LEU A 6 -13.57 20.00 -30.74
CA LEU A 6 -14.74 19.20 -30.36
C LEU A 6 -14.48 17.69 -30.56
N PHE A 7 -13.78 17.31 -31.63
CA PHE A 7 -13.43 15.92 -31.90
C PHE A 7 -12.45 15.37 -30.86
N VAL A 8 -11.41 16.14 -30.51
CA VAL A 8 -10.43 15.76 -29.47
C VAL A 8 -11.09 15.65 -28.09
N ALA A 9 -11.99 16.59 -27.74
CA ALA A 9 -12.73 16.55 -26.49
C ALA A 9 -13.66 15.32 -26.41
N LEU A 10 -14.33 14.98 -27.51
CA LEU A 10 -15.18 13.79 -27.60
C LEU A 10 -14.39 12.49 -27.44
N VAL A 11 -13.21 12.41 -28.08
CA VAL A 11 -12.31 11.23 -27.97
C VAL A 11 -11.79 11.08 -26.54
N MET A 12 -11.41 12.16 -25.87
CA MET A 12 -11.00 12.13 -24.45
C MET A 12 -12.14 11.70 -23.52
N LEU A 13 -13.36 12.19 -23.76
CA LEU A 13 -14.52 11.84 -22.93
C LEU A 13 -14.90 10.36 -23.10
N LEU A 14 -14.85 9.83 -24.33
CA LEU A 14 -15.10 8.41 -24.60
C LEU A 14 -14.04 7.50 -23.96
N GLY A 15 -12.78 7.94 -23.93
CA GLY A 15 -11.68 7.21 -23.30
C GLY A 15 -11.87 7.03 -21.79
N LEU A 16 -12.40 8.02 -21.08
CA LEU A 16 -12.67 7.92 -19.64
C LEU A 16 -13.77 6.90 -19.30
N VAL A 17 -14.78 6.72 -20.16
CA VAL A 17 -15.91 5.81 -19.89
C VAL A 17 -15.49 4.33 -20.01
N VAL A 18 -14.50 4.02 -20.85
CA VAL A 18 -13.98 2.64 -21.04
C VAL A 18 -13.16 2.14 -19.84
N ALA A 19 -12.56 3.03 -19.05
CA ALA A 19 -11.69 2.64 -17.92
C ALA A 19 -12.44 2.14 -16.67
N CYS A 20 -13.76 2.33 -16.59
CA CYS A 20 -14.55 2.01 -15.39
C CYS A 20 -15.45 0.77 -15.56
N GLY A 21 -15.43 0.11 -16.73
CA GLY A 21 -16.41 -0.91 -17.11
C GLY A 21 -15.91 -2.35 -17.17
N SER A 22 -14.64 -2.63 -16.88
CA SER A 22 -14.15 -4.01 -16.91
C SER A 22 -14.74 -4.79 -15.74
N PRO A 23 -15.50 -5.88 -15.98
CA PRO A 23 -15.79 -6.82 -14.91
C PRO A 23 -14.46 -7.43 -14.49
N THR A 24 -13.94 -7.00 -13.34
CA THR A 24 -12.90 -7.73 -12.63
C THR A 24 -13.43 -9.15 -12.46
N ALA A 25 -12.82 -10.11 -13.16
CA ALA A 25 -13.01 -11.51 -12.82
C ALA A 25 -12.61 -11.65 -11.36
N ALA A 26 -13.54 -12.12 -10.53
CA ALA A 26 -13.26 -12.39 -9.14
C ALA A 26 -12.00 -13.28 -9.07
N PRO A 27 -10.95 -12.88 -8.34
CA PRO A 27 -9.81 -13.76 -8.16
C PRO A 27 -10.33 -15.08 -7.57
N ALA A 28 -9.87 -16.20 -8.13
CA ALA A 28 -10.17 -17.51 -7.58
C ALA A 28 -9.83 -17.50 -6.08
N PRO A 29 -10.60 -18.22 -5.22
CA PRO A 29 -10.30 -18.28 -3.80
C PRO A 29 -8.93 -18.93 -3.61
N THR A 30 -7.89 -18.10 -3.48
CA THR A 30 -6.61 -18.52 -2.97
C THR A 30 -6.84 -18.90 -1.52
N SER A 31 -6.62 -20.17 -1.18
CA SER A 31 -6.60 -20.62 0.20
C SER A 31 -5.60 -19.73 0.96
N ALA A 32 -6.11 -18.91 1.87
CA ALA A 32 -5.26 -18.12 2.75
C ALA A 32 -4.26 -19.07 3.43
N PRO A 33 -2.98 -18.70 3.59
CA PRO A 33 -2.09 -19.47 4.43
C PRO A 33 -2.77 -19.60 5.80
N SER A 34 -2.88 -20.82 6.31
CA SER A 34 -3.40 -21.07 7.66
C SER A 34 -2.76 -20.08 8.60
N SER A 35 -3.58 -19.27 9.26
CA SER A 35 -3.16 -18.48 10.41
C SER A 35 -2.53 -19.44 11.41
N SER A 36 -1.20 -19.50 11.39
CA SER A 36 -0.44 -19.97 12.52
C SER A 36 -0.90 -19.08 13.68
N ALA A 37 -1.57 -19.67 14.66
CA ALA A 37 -2.00 -18.94 15.84
C ALA A 37 -0.76 -18.27 16.43
N ALA A 38 -0.71 -16.94 16.35
CA ALA A 38 0.31 -16.17 17.04
C ALA A 38 0.24 -16.57 18.52
N PRO A 39 1.38 -16.82 19.19
CA PRO A 39 1.36 -17.15 20.60
C PRO A 39 0.67 -15.99 21.34
N SER A 40 -0.49 -16.27 21.94
CA SER A 40 -1.13 -15.37 22.90
C SER A 40 -0.26 -15.35 24.15
N SER A 41 0.80 -14.55 24.12
CA SER A 41 1.56 -14.20 25.30
C SER A 41 0.74 -13.17 26.08
N SER A 42 -0.20 -13.65 26.88
CA SER A 42 -0.68 -12.93 28.05
C SER A 42 0.32 -13.11 29.20
N ALA A 43 1.62 -12.97 28.93
CA ALA A 43 2.54 -12.62 29.99
C ALA A 43 2.27 -11.14 30.28
N ALA A 44 2.06 -10.78 31.55
CA ALA A 44 2.02 -9.38 31.95
C ALA A 44 3.33 -8.74 31.50
N ALA A 45 3.31 -8.12 30.32
CA ALA A 45 4.48 -7.54 29.71
C ALA A 45 5.00 -6.49 30.68
N THR A 46 6.26 -6.60 31.06
CA THR A 46 7.01 -5.45 31.59
C THR A 46 6.67 -4.28 30.68
N LYS A 47 6.17 -3.18 31.26
CA LYS A 47 5.79 -1.99 30.48
C LYS A 47 6.98 -1.65 29.59
N PHE A 48 6.82 -1.81 28.28
CA PHE A 48 7.83 -1.42 27.32
C PHE A 48 8.10 0.08 27.53
N SER A 49 9.36 0.45 27.71
CA SER A 49 9.76 1.84 27.84
C SER A 49 10.42 2.26 26.55
N CYS A 50 9.79 3.19 25.84
CA CYS A 50 10.37 3.77 24.65
C CYS A 50 11.52 4.70 25.01
N THR A 51 12.76 4.26 24.79
CA THR A 51 13.96 5.08 24.99
C THR A 51 14.54 5.63 23.69
N ASP A 52 13.89 5.36 22.55
CA ASP A 52 14.34 5.80 21.24
C ASP A 52 14.16 7.31 21.04
N LYS A 53 15.16 7.97 20.44
CA LYS A 53 15.12 9.41 20.18
C LYS A 53 14.11 9.81 19.11
N LEU A 54 13.77 8.91 18.20
CA LEU A 54 12.75 9.11 17.16
C LEU A 54 11.32 8.89 17.69
N GLY A 55 11.20 8.30 18.89
CA GLY A 55 9.92 7.95 19.51
C GLY A 55 9.43 6.56 19.11
N CYS A 56 8.32 6.14 19.72
CA CYS A 56 7.68 4.86 19.46
C CYS A 56 6.25 5.08 19.01
N VAL A 57 5.71 4.08 18.32
CA VAL A 57 4.33 4.04 17.86
C VAL A 57 3.59 2.97 18.66
N ASP A 58 2.54 3.36 19.35
CA ASP A 58 1.60 2.42 19.98
C ASP A 58 0.61 1.92 18.91
N ILE A 59 0.51 0.61 18.76
CA ILE A 59 -0.45 -0.05 17.85
C ILE A 59 -1.36 -0.93 18.69
N GLY A 60 -2.66 -0.63 18.67
CA GLY A 60 -3.68 -1.40 19.35
C GLY A 60 -3.95 -2.75 18.67
N PRO A 61 -4.62 -3.69 19.37
CA PRO A 61 -4.85 -5.05 18.85
C PRO A 61 -5.65 -5.13 17.55
N ASN A 62 -6.47 -4.12 17.27
CA ASN A 62 -7.33 -4.05 16.08
C ASN A 62 -6.93 -2.92 15.13
N ASP A 63 -5.81 -2.24 15.39
CA ASP A 63 -5.38 -1.13 14.56
C ASP A 63 -4.81 -1.68 13.24
N PRO A 64 -5.25 -1.16 12.08
CA PRO A 64 -4.78 -1.65 10.80
C PRO A 64 -3.32 -1.24 10.57
N ILE A 65 -2.49 -2.21 10.19
CA ILE A 65 -1.11 -1.97 9.78
C ILE A 65 -1.07 -1.97 8.25
N HIS A 66 -0.79 -0.81 7.67
CA HIS A 66 -0.58 -0.66 6.24
C HIS A 66 0.93 -0.65 5.96
N ILE A 67 1.43 -1.71 5.34
CA ILE A 67 2.83 -1.79 4.92
C ILE A 67 2.96 -1.19 3.53
N VAL A 68 3.74 -0.11 3.42
CA VAL A 68 4.04 0.56 2.16
C VAL A 68 5.51 0.32 1.83
N TYR A 69 5.79 0.01 0.56
CA TYR A 69 7.13 -0.06 0.02
C TYR A 69 7.33 1.07 -0.98
N GLY A 70 8.43 1.81 -0.83
CA GLY A 70 8.83 2.86 -1.75
C GLY A 70 10.30 2.70 -2.07
N PHE A 71 10.64 2.76 -3.35
CA PHE A 71 12.02 2.76 -3.82
C PHE A 71 12.24 3.90 -4.79
N VAL A 72 13.45 4.42 -4.83
CA VAL A 72 13.80 5.51 -5.74
C VAL A 72 13.75 4.98 -7.17
N THR A 73 12.90 5.61 -8.00
CA THR A 73 12.70 5.20 -9.41
C THR A 73 13.80 5.72 -10.33
N SER A 74 14.58 6.73 -9.89
CA SER A 74 15.66 7.33 -10.65
C SER A 74 16.55 8.21 -9.76
N GLY A 75 17.85 8.29 -10.07
CA GLY A 75 18.82 9.07 -9.30
C GLY A 75 19.52 8.28 -8.19
N ASP A 76 20.38 8.95 -7.43
CA ASP A 76 21.13 8.34 -6.33
C ASP A 76 20.25 8.20 -5.08
N ASN A 77 20.30 7.03 -4.43
CA ASN A 77 19.53 6.73 -3.22
C ASN A 77 20.41 6.50 -1.97
N SER A 78 21.72 6.77 -2.05
CA SER A 78 22.66 6.40 -0.99
C SER A 78 22.36 7.06 0.36
N THR A 79 21.76 8.25 0.36
CA THR A 79 21.38 8.99 1.56
C THR A 79 20.15 8.42 2.27
N LEU A 80 19.32 7.62 1.60
CA LEU A 80 18.12 7.02 2.21
C LEU A 80 18.39 5.62 2.77
N GLY A 81 19.61 5.11 2.58
CA GLY A 81 19.99 3.74 2.93
C GLY A 81 19.90 2.80 1.72
N LEU A 82 20.83 1.83 1.67
CA LEU A 82 20.84 0.79 0.64
C LEU A 82 20.29 -0.50 1.23
N ASP A 83 19.10 -0.88 0.78
CA ASP A 83 18.38 -2.09 1.21
C ASP A 83 18.94 -3.41 0.64
N THR A 84 20.04 -3.39 -0.12
CA THR A 84 20.61 -4.58 -0.76
C THR A 84 22.14 -4.53 -0.78
N LYS A 85 22.78 -5.69 -0.56
CA LYS A 85 24.22 -5.91 -0.78
C LYS A 85 24.46 -6.53 -2.15
#